data_AF-A0A1Q8QPZ8-F1
#
_entry.id   AF-A0A1Q8QPZ8-F1
#
_cell.length_a   1.000
_cell.length_b   1.000
_cell.length_c   1.000
_cell.angle_alpha   90.00
_cell.angle_beta   90.00
_cell.angle_gamma   90.00
#
_symmetry.space_group_name_H-M   'P 1'
#
loop_
_entity.id
_entity.type
_entity.pdbx_description
1 polymer ?
#
loop_
_entity_poly.entity_id
_entity_poly.type
_entity_poly.pdbx_seq_one_letter_code
_entity_poly.pdbx_strand_id
1 'polypeptide(L)'
;MSWNKREKNWSNMVVTTSTAIFAIVSIITVFISVTSWQAQREAARPYFTFKDSPAVHLKGDISFEFKFNNVGTHPASSLSSKTLVFDQNLLQKPIFVDDYTVINDIPRDTTTSLLLNIDDKDICQRSDLNSQFVIINLSYTDPIIRKSYTQTIYLKWAGIIANNPQPFVHVEASEKSGILNYLKSNHFLE
;
A
#
# COMPACT_ATOMS: atom_id res chain seq x y z
N MET A 1 -15.09 -49.54 56.61
CA MET A 1 -15.77 -48.58 55.70
C MET A 1 -14.83 -47.43 55.29
N SER A 2 -13.57 -47.72 54.90
CA SER A 2 -12.55 -46.70 54.58
C SER A 2 -12.00 -46.77 53.14
N TRP A 3 -12.19 -47.88 52.43
CA TRP A 3 -11.72 -48.06 51.04
C TRP A 3 -12.41 -47.12 50.03
N ASN A 4 -13.71 -46.88 50.22
CA ASN A 4 -14.55 -46.09 49.29
C ASN A 4 -14.19 -44.58 49.24
N LYS A 5 -13.54 -44.03 50.29
CA LYS A 5 -13.09 -42.62 50.29
C LYS A 5 -11.81 -42.41 49.50
N ARG A 6 -10.90 -43.38 49.47
CA ARG A 6 -9.58 -43.26 48.83
C ARG A 6 -9.69 -43.36 47.31
N GLU A 7 -10.53 -44.28 46.81
CA GLU A 7 -10.84 -44.41 45.38
C GLU A 7 -11.60 -43.19 44.84
N LYS A 8 -12.57 -42.68 45.61
CA LYS A 8 -13.31 -41.46 45.24
C LYS A 8 -12.42 -40.22 45.15
N ASN A 9 -11.43 -40.09 46.04
CA ASN A 9 -10.46 -39.00 45.98
C ASN A 9 -9.50 -39.13 44.79
N TRP A 10 -9.08 -40.35 44.44
CA TRP A 10 -8.21 -40.60 43.29
C TRP A 10 -8.94 -40.34 41.97
N SER A 11 -10.18 -40.81 41.84
CA SER A 11 -11.05 -40.52 40.70
C SER A 11 -11.32 -39.01 40.56
N ASN A 12 -11.62 -38.31 41.66
CA ASN A 12 -11.83 -36.87 41.62
C ASN A 12 -10.57 -36.11 41.20
N MET A 13 -9.39 -36.54 41.67
CA MET A 13 -8.11 -35.95 41.30
C MET A 13 -7.83 -36.13 39.79
N VAL A 14 -8.00 -37.34 39.26
CA VAL A 14 -7.84 -37.63 37.82
C VAL A 14 -8.81 -36.81 36.97
N VAL A 15 -10.08 -36.72 37.38
CA VAL A 15 -11.08 -35.89 36.69
C VAL A 15 -10.70 -34.41 36.72
N THR A 16 -10.21 -33.92 37.86
CA THR A 16 -9.80 -32.51 38.02
C THR A 16 -8.60 -32.18 37.15
N THR A 17 -7.58 -33.05 37.14
CA THR A 17 -6.39 -32.87 36.30
C THR A 17 -6.75 -32.93 34.80
N SER A 18 -7.60 -33.87 34.41
CA SER A 18 -8.08 -33.96 33.02
C SER A 18 -8.84 -32.70 32.60
N THR A 19 -9.74 -32.22 33.47
CA THR A 19 -10.49 -30.98 33.24
C THR A 19 -9.57 -29.77 33.15
N ALA A 20 -8.52 -29.69 33.97
CA ALA A 20 -7.53 -28.61 33.91
C ALA A 20 -6.75 -28.64 32.58
N ILE A 21 -6.35 -29.81 32.10
CA ILE A 21 -5.69 -29.97 30.80
C ILE A 21 -6.63 -29.52 29.68
N PHE A 22 -7.89 -29.96 29.68
CA PHE A 22 -8.88 -29.53 28.68
C PHE A 22 -9.13 -28.02 28.71
N ALA A 23 -9.16 -27.40 29.89
CA ALA A 23 -9.29 -25.96 30.03
C ALA A 23 -8.09 -25.23 29.41
N ILE A 24 -6.87 -25.68 29.68
CA ILE A 24 -5.64 -25.09 29.11
C ILE A 24 -5.63 -25.22 27.58
N VAL A 25 -5.93 -26.42 27.05
CA VAL A 25 -5.99 -26.65 25.60
C VAL A 25 -7.07 -25.79 24.95
N SER A 26 -8.22 -25.62 25.61
CA SER A 26 -9.30 -24.75 25.12
C SER A 26 -8.85 -23.30 25.04
N ILE A 27 -8.15 -22.79 26.07
CA ILE A 27 -7.61 -21.42 26.08
C ILE A 27 -6.60 -21.22 24.94
N ILE A 28 -5.67 -22.17 24.75
CA ILE A 28 -4.69 -22.12 23.66
C ILE A 28 -5.39 -22.13 22.30
N THR A 29 -6.41 -22.97 22.12
CA THR A 29 -7.17 -23.08 20.88
C THR A 29 -7.90 -21.78 20.56
N VAL A 30 -8.56 -21.18 21.56
CA VAL A 30 -9.21 -19.87 21.41
C VAL A 30 -8.19 -18.80 21.06
N PHE A 31 -7.03 -18.79 21.72
CA PHE A 31 -5.97 -17.83 21.44
C PHE A 31 -5.45 -17.93 20.00
N ILE A 32 -5.16 -19.14 19.51
CA ILE A 32 -4.74 -19.37 18.13
C ILE A 32 -5.86 -18.97 17.15
N SER A 33 -7.11 -19.29 17.46
CA SER A 33 -8.25 -18.96 16.61
C SER A 33 -8.43 -17.45 16.47
N VAL A 34 -8.33 -16.70 17.58
CA VAL A 34 -8.45 -15.23 17.58
C VAL A 34 -7.29 -14.59 16.81
N THR A 35 -6.06 -15.04 17.03
CA THR A 35 -4.88 -14.49 16.33
C THR A 35 -4.92 -14.81 14.84
N SER A 36 -5.31 -16.03 14.45
CA SER A 36 -5.49 -16.42 13.05
C SER A 36 -6.59 -15.58 12.37
N TRP A 37 -7.73 -15.39 13.04
CA TRP A 37 -8.81 -14.57 12.51
C TRP A 37 -8.39 -13.11 12.31
N GLN A 38 -7.65 -12.54 13.26
CA GLN A 38 -7.10 -11.18 13.12
C GLN A 38 -6.12 -11.08 11.94
N ALA A 39 -5.20 -12.04 11.80
CA ALA A 39 -4.25 -12.07 10.71
C ALA A 39 -4.93 -12.20 9.33
N GLN A 40 -5.97 -13.04 9.23
CA GLN A 40 -6.75 -13.19 8.00
C GLN A 40 -7.49 -11.89 7.63
N ARG A 41 -8.08 -11.20 8.63
CA ARG A 41 -8.73 -9.90 8.39
C ARG A 41 -7.74 -8.86 7.89
N GLU A 42 -6.55 -8.79 8.48
CA GLU A 42 -5.53 -7.83 8.07
C GLU A 42 -4.92 -8.17 6.71
N ALA A 43 -4.79 -9.47 6.37
CA ALA A 43 -4.35 -9.91 5.04
C ALA A 43 -5.36 -9.59 3.92
N ALA A 44 -6.65 -9.44 4.27
CA ALA A 44 -7.72 -9.09 3.36
C ALA A 44 -7.82 -7.58 3.03
N ARG A 45 -6.96 -6.76 3.65
CA ARG A 45 -6.95 -5.30 3.50
C ARG A 45 -6.85 -4.86 2.03
N PRO A 46 -7.34 -3.65 1.68
CA PRO A 46 -7.19 -3.11 0.34
C PRO A 46 -5.71 -2.93 -0.02
N TYR A 47 -5.37 -3.20 -1.27
CA TYR A 47 -4.03 -2.99 -1.79
C TYR A 47 -4.11 -2.63 -3.27
N PHE A 48 -3.46 -1.54 -3.66
CA PHE A 48 -3.52 -1.04 -5.02
C PHE A 48 -2.30 -1.48 -5.82
N THR A 49 -2.53 -2.03 -7.00
CA THR A 49 -1.48 -2.37 -7.97
C THR A 49 -1.79 -1.74 -9.31
N PHE A 50 -0.78 -1.58 -10.16
CA PHE A 50 -1.00 -1.17 -11.54
C PHE A 50 -1.79 -2.25 -12.28
N LYS A 51 -2.90 -1.86 -12.89
CA LYS A 51 -3.66 -2.72 -13.80
C LYS A 51 -2.92 -2.87 -15.12
N ASP A 52 -2.49 -1.73 -15.66
CA ASP A 52 -1.74 -1.61 -16.90
C ASP A 52 -0.45 -0.83 -16.60
N SER A 53 0.57 -1.00 -17.45
CA SER A 53 1.77 -0.17 -17.36
C SER A 53 1.39 1.32 -17.45
N PRO A 54 1.95 2.18 -16.60
CA PRO A 54 1.67 3.62 -16.65
C PRO A 54 1.89 4.17 -18.06
N ALA A 55 0.90 4.89 -18.57
CA ALA A 55 0.94 5.43 -19.93
C ALA A 55 1.40 6.88 -19.91
N VAL A 56 2.18 7.26 -20.92
CA VAL A 56 2.60 8.63 -21.17
C VAL A 56 1.96 9.10 -22.46
N HIS A 57 1.18 10.18 -22.41
CA HIS A 57 0.58 10.78 -23.58
C HIS A 57 1.25 12.12 -23.89
N LEU A 58 1.70 12.28 -25.13
CA LEU A 58 2.28 13.51 -25.67
C LEU A 58 1.29 14.09 -26.69
N LYS A 59 0.39 14.97 -26.24
CA LYS A 59 -0.59 15.64 -27.12
C LYS A 59 -0.64 17.14 -26.81
N GLY A 60 0.43 17.84 -27.20
CA GLY A 60 0.64 19.25 -26.84
C GLY A 60 1.26 19.42 -25.45
N ASP A 61 0.69 18.71 -24.46
CA ASP A 61 1.20 18.62 -23.10
C ASP A 61 1.60 17.18 -22.75
N ILE A 62 2.41 17.04 -21.70
CA ILE A 62 2.82 15.74 -21.14
C ILE A 62 1.80 15.35 -20.08
N SER A 63 1.11 14.22 -20.29
CA SER A 63 0.23 13.65 -19.27
C SER A 63 0.60 12.20 -18.95
N PHE A 64 0.52 11.85 -17.67
CA PHE A 64 0.73 10.50 -17.17
C PHE A 64 -0.58 9.92 -16.71
N GLU A 65 -0.89 8.71 -17.18
CA GLU A 65 -2.08 7.98 -16.79
C GLU A 65 -1.67 6.73 -16.01
N PHE A 66 -2.09 6.67 -14.75
CA PHE A 66 -1.86 5.54 -13.87
C PHE A 66 -3.18 4.84 -13.57
N LYS A 67 -3.31 3.59 -13.98
CA LYS A 67 -4.50 2.77 -13.70
C LYS A 67 -4.21 1.83 -12.56
N PHE A 68 -4.91 2.02 -11.45
CA PHE A 68 -4.80 1.18 -10.27
C PHE A 68 -5.97 0.21 -10.19
N ASN A 69 -5.71 -0.98 -9.66
CA ASN A 69 -6.73 -1.95 -9.28
C ASN A 69 -6.57 -2.30 -7.80
N ASN A 70 -7.68 -2.38 -7.08
CA ASN A 70 -7.70 -2.93 -5.72
C ASN A 70 -7.72 -4.46 -5.77
N VAL A 71 -6.60 -5.08 -5.44
CA VAL A 71 -6.46 -6.56 -5.36
C VAL A 71 -6.76 -7.12 -3.97
N GLY A 72 -7.04 -6.24 -2.99
CA GLY A 72 -7.51 -6.62 -1.68
C GLY A 72 -8.94 -7.16 -1.71
N THR A 73 -9.34 -7.86 -0.65
CA THR A 73 -10.72 -8.38 -0.55
C THR A 73 -11.67 -7.29 -0.06
N HIS A 74 -11.20 -6.39 0.79
CA HIS A 74 -11.98 -5.28 1.31
C HIS A 74 -12.02 -4.12 0.30
N PRO A 75 -13.11 -3.34 0.27
CA PRO A 75 -13.16 -2.08 -0.48
C PRO A 75 -12.23 -1.05 0.16
N ALA A 76 -11.74 -0.09 -0.62
CA ALA A 76 -11.03 1.07 -0.12
C ALA A 76 -11.95 2.29 -0.17
N SER A 77 -12.01 3.08 0.89
CA SER A 77 -12.73 4.35 0.94
C SER A 77 -11.77 5.52 1.08
N SER A 78 -12.22 6.71 0.68
CA SER A 78 -11.48 7.97 0.82
C SER A 78 -10.06 7.91 0.26
N LEU A 79 -9.90 7.35 -0.95
CA LEU A 79 -8.58 7.28 -1.60
C LEU A 79 -8.10 8.69 -1.90
N SER A 80 -6.99 9.08 -1.31
CA SER A 80 -6.21 10.26 -1.62
C SER A 80 -4.89 9.85 -2.24
N SER A 81 -4.45 10.56 -3.27
CA SER A 81 -3.19 10.34 -3.95
C SER A 81 -2.44 11.65 -4.03
N LYS A 82 -1.24 11.68 -3.46
CA LYS A 82 -0.29 12.79 -3.61
C LYS A 82 0.84 12.33 -4.51
N THR A 83 0.96 12.93 -5.68
CA THR A 83 2.01 12.62 -6.66
C THR A 83 3.05 13.71 -6.66
N LEU A 84 4.32 13.31 -6.56
CA LEU A 84 5.47 14.20 -6.59
C LEU A 84 6.38 13.79 -7.74
N VAL A 85 6.76 14.76 -8.58
CA VAL A 85 7.71 14.55 -9.68
C VAL A 85 8.99 15.30 -9.37
N PHE A 86 10.12 14.62 -9.47
CA PHE A 86 11.45 15.17 -9.22
C PHE A 86 12.38 14.92 -10.42
N ASP A 87 13.36 15.80 -10.59
CA ASP A 87 14.52 15.51 -11.44
C ASP A 87 15.33 14.34 -10.84
N GLN A 88 15.97 13.52 -11.69
CA GLN A 88 16.79 12.39 -11.23
C GLN A 88 17.87 12.81 -10.23
N ASN A 89 18.38 14.03 -10.29
CA ASN A 89 19.44 14.47 -9.39
C ASN A 89 18.96 14.77 -7.97
N LEU A 90 17.64 14.89 -7.73
CA LEU A 90 17.06 15.17 -6.41
C LEU A 90 17.70 16.39 -5.71
N LEU A 91 18.13 17.40 -6.47
CA LEU A 91 18.82 18.59 -5.92
C LEU A 91 17.85 19.74 -5.62
N GLN A 92 16.66 19.73 -6.22
CA GLN A 92 15.70 20.83 -6.20
C GLN A 92 14.34 20.35 -5.68
N LYS A 93 13.48 21.31 -5.31
CA LYS A 93 12.07 21.08 -4.95
C LYS A 93 11.36 20.25 -6.04
N PRO A 94 10.28 19.53 -5.70
CA PRO A 94 9.51 18.79 -6.70
C PRO A 94 9.13 19.71 -7.85
N ILE A 95 9.38 19.22 -9.06
CA ILE A 95 9.03 19.88 -10.32
C ILE A 95 7.51 20.04 -10.40
N PHE A 96 6.79 19.01 -9.92
CA PHE A 96 5.34 18.99 -9.94
C PHE A 96 4.79 18.27 -8.72
N VAL A 97 3.69 18.79 -8.19
CA VAL A 97 2.93 18.22 -7.08
C VAL A 97 1.46 18.24 -7.47
N ASP A 98 0.82 17.09 -7.38
CA ASP A 98 -0.61 16.95 -7.63
C ASP A 98 -1.28 16.13 -6.53
N ASP A 99 -2.44 16.60 -6.11
CA ASP A 99 -3.25 15.98 -5.07
C ASP A 99 -4.60 15.59 -5.68
N TYR A 100 -4.88 14.30 -5.73
CA TYR A 100 -6.11 13.74 -6.26
C TYR A 100 -6.87 12.99 -5.17
N THR A 101 -8.18 13.23 -5.07
CA THR A 101 -9.02 12.54 -4.09
C THR A 101 -10.23 11.90 -4.77
N VAL A 102 -10.46 10.63 -4.45
CA VAL A 102 -11.67 9.89 -4.85
C VAL A 102 -12.60 9.83 -3.66
N ILE A 103 -13.79 10.40 -3.84
CA ILE A 103 -14.81 10.50 -2.79
C ILE A 103 -15.55 9.16 -2.62
N ASN A 104 -15.67 8.39 -3.70
CA ASN A 104 -16.41 7.13 -3.70
C ASN A 104 -15.56 5.96 -3.19
N ASP A 105 -16.25 4.97 -2.62
CA ASP A 105 -15.64 3.68 -2.30
C ASP A 105 -15.18 2.99 -3.60
N ILE A 106 -14.02 2.35 -3.54
CA ILE A 106 -13.43 1.56 -4.61
C ILE A 106 -13.58 0.09 -4.21
N PRO A 107 -14.56 -0.63 -4.80
CA PRO A 107 -14.73 -2.04 -4.56
C PRO A 107 -13.50 -2.85 -4.98
N ARG A 108 -13.46 -4.10 -4.53
CA ARG A 108 -12.52 -5.09 -5.05
C ARG A 108 -12.60 -5.17 -6.58
N ASP A 109 -11.45 -5.36 -7.23
CA ASP A 109 -11.31 -5.55 -8.68
C ASP A 109 -11.84 -4.36 -9.53
N THR A 110 -12.03 -3.20 -8.91
CA THR A 110 -12.42 -1.97 -9.61
C THR A 110 -11.18 -1.18 -10.02
N THR A 111 -11.21 -0.65 -11.24
CA THR A 111 -10.12 0.17 -11.79
C THR A 111 -10.34 1.64 -11.47
N THR A 112 -9.34 2.27 -10.87
CA THR A 112 -9.30 3.71 -10.63
C THR A 112 -8.15 4.30 -11.45
N SER A 113 -8.43 5.36 -12.21
CA SER A 113 -7.41 6.01 -13.05
C SER A 113 -7.03 7.35 -12.42
N LEU A 114 -5.73 7.57 -12.27
CA LEU A 114 -5.13 8.85 -11.90
C LEU A 114 -4.52 9.45 -13.16
N LEU A 115 -5.00 10.63 -13.54
CA LEU A 115 -4.46 11.39 -14.68
C LEU A 115 -3.69 12.58 -14.14
N LEU A 116 -2.38 12.57 -14.34
CA LEU A 116 -1.49 13.67 -14.03
C LEU A 116 -1.28 14.49 -15.30
N ASN A 117 -1.57 15.79 -15.28
CA ASN A 117 -1.26 16.68 -16.40
C ASN A 117 -0.15 17.66 -16.00
N ILE A 118 0.98 17.62 -16.69
CA ILE A 118 2.11 18.51 -16.45
C ILE A 118 1.99 19.68 -17.43
N ASP A 119 1.39 20.78 -16.97
CA ASP A 119 1.23 22.03 -17.74
C ASP A 119 2.42 22.99 -17.51
N ASP A 120 3.63 22.44 -17.48
CA ASP A 120 4.84 23.26 -17.40
C ASP A 120 5.37 23.50 -18.82
N LYS A 121 5.15 24.73 -19.31
CA LYS A 121 5.56 25.17 -20.65
C LYS A 121 7.05 24.98 -20.89
N ASP A 122 7.89 25.02 -19.86
CA ASP A 122 9.34 24.85 -19.98
C ASP A 122 9.75 23.37 -20.13
N ILE A 123 8.87 22.45 -19.75
CA ILE A 123 9.03 20.99 -19.87
C ILE A 123 8.42 20.53 -21.20
N CYS A 124 7.21 21.00 -21.54
CA CYS A 124 6.49 20.61 -22.75
C CYS A 124 7.17 21.08 -24.06
N GLN A 125 8.01 22.11 -24.02
CA GLN A 125 8.73 22.60 -25.21
C GLN A 125 10.05 21.88 -25.49
N ARG A 126 10.54 21.03 -24.58
CA ARG A 126 11.82 20.34 -24.76
C ARG A 126 11.63 19.06 -25.58
N SER A 127 12.41 18.94 -26.65
CA SER A 127 12.39 17.78 -27.55
C SER A 127 12.90 16.49 -26.89
N ASP A 128 13.82 16.66 -25.92
CA ASP A 128 14.36 15.59 -25.09
C ASP A 128 14.22 16.00 -23.62
N LEU A 129 13.67 15.09 -22.82
CA LEU A 129 13.52 15.27 -21.38
C LEU A 129 14.41 14.29 -20.65
N ASN A 130 15.14 14.77 -19.65
CA ASN A 130 15.95 13.93 -18.79
C ASN A 130 15.07 13.03 -17.91
N SER A 131 15.69 12.00 -17.33
CA SER A 131 15.00 11.08 -16.44
C SER A 131 14.45 11.80 -15.20
N GLN A 132 13.26 11.39 -14.78
CA GLN A 132 12.56 11.94 -13.63
C GLN A 132 12.12 10.81 -12.70
N PHE A 133 12.07 11.10 -11.41
CA PHE A 133 11.43 10.23 -10.43
C PHE A 133 9.99 10.68 -10.22
N VAL A 134 9.06 9.72 -10.23
CA VAL A 134 7.65 9.94 -9.94
C VAL A 134 7.28 9.12 -8.71
N ILE A 135 6.80 9.81 -7.68
CA ILE A 135 6.49 9.23 -6.39
C ILE A 135 5.01 9.43 -6.14
N ILE A 136 4.27 8.33 -6.02
CA ILE A 136 2.82 8.35 -5.83
C ILE A 136 2.56 7.85 -4.42
N ASN A 137 2.05 8.73 -3.55
CA ASN A 137 1.65 8.38 -2.20
C ASN A 137 0.13 8.22 -2.13
N LEU A 138 -0.33 6.98 -2.00
CA LEU A 138 -1.74 6.63 -1.87
C LEU A 138 -2.09 6.48 -0.39
N SER A 139 -3.12 7.19 0.06
CA SER A 139 -3.69 7.07 1.40
C SER A 139 -5.16 6.67 1.27
N TYR A 140 -5.58 5.63 1.97
CA TYR A 140 -6.95 5.10 1.89
C TYR A 140 -7.37 4.47 3.21
N THR A 141 -8.67 4.30 3.40
CA THR A 141 -9.24 3.67 4.60
C THR A 141 -9.94 2.38 4.25
N ASP A 142 -9.75 1.36 5.08
CA ASP A 142 -10.55 0.14 5.04
C ASP A 142 -11.82 0.38 5.87
N PRO A 143 -13.02 0.43 5.26
CA PRO A 143 -14.26 0.70 6.00
C PRO A 143 -14.71 -0.50 6.86
N ILE A 144 -14.19 -1.71 6.61
CA ILE A 144 -14.52 -2.94 7.34
C ILE A 144 -13.71 -3.03 8.64
N ILE A 145 -12.41 -2.69 8.58
CA ILE A 145 -11.52 -2.72 9.75
C ILE A 145 -11.44 -1.33 10.43
N ARG A 146 -11.89 -0.27 9.74
CA ARG A 146 -11.80 1.15 10.18
C ARG A 146 -10.38 1.58 10.47
N LYS A 147 -9.45 1.15 9.62
CA LYS A 147 -8.03 1.53 9.68
C LYS A 147 -7.63 2.24 8.40
N SER A 148 -6.79 3.26 8.54
CA SER A 148 -6.19 3.95 7.41
C SER A 148 -4.84 3.32 7.08
N TYR A 149 -4.55 3.27 5.79
CA TYR A 149 -3.34 2.70 5.21
C TYR A 149 -2.71 3.69 4.25
N THR A 150 -1.39 3.63 4.13
CA THR A 150 -0.61 4.43 3.21
C THR A 150 0.29 3.51 2.39
N GLN A 151 0.35 3.76 1.09
CA GLN A 151 1.14 3.02 0.14
C GLN A 151 1.87 4.00 -0.77
N THR A 152 3.20 3.98 -0.72
CA THR A 152 4.03 4.81 -1.59
C THR A 152 4.64 3.97 -2.71
N ILE A 153 4.45 4.42 -3.94
CA ILE A 153 4.95 3.79 -5.15
C ILE A 153 6.04 4.70 -5.73
N TYR A 154 7.22 4.11 -5.99
CA TYR A 154 8.37 4.81 -6.54
C TYR A 154 8.58 4.35 -7.99
N LEU A 155 8.50 5.30 -8.91
CA LEU A 155 8.70 5.09 -10.33
C LEU A 155 9.82 5.99 -10.84
N LYS A 156 10.49 5.52 -11.89
CA LYS A 156 11.45 6.27 -12.68
C LYS A 156 10.93 6.32 -14.10
N TRP A 157 10.84 7.53 -14.63
CA TRP A 157 10.57 7.78 -16.03
C TRP A 157 11.87 8.17 -16.70
N ALA A 158 12.24 7.52 -17.80
CA ALA A 158 13.47 7.86 -18.52
C ALA A 158 13.32 9.14 -19.37
N GLY A 159 12.14 9.76 -19.38
CA GLY A 159 11.85 10.99 -20.10
C GLY A 159 11.45 10.75 -21.55
N ILE A 160 11.81 11.69 -22.41
CA ILE A 160 11.50 11.66 -23.85
C ILE A 160 12.83 11.61 -24.60
N ILE A 161 12.96 10.64 -25.51
CA ILE A 161 14.13 10.49 -26.37
C ILE A 161 13.65 10.54 -27.81
N ALA A 162 14.14 11.50 -28.58
CA ALA A 162 13.78 11.68 -29.99
C ALA A 162 12.24 11.77 -30.20
N ASN A 163 11.57 12.57 -29.36
CA ASN A 163 10.12 12.75 -29.36
C ASN A 163 9.28 11.49 -29.06
N ASN A 164 9.90 10.40 -28.60
CA ASN A 164 9.22 9.20 -28.15
C ASN A 164 9.26 9.09 -26.61
N PRO A 165 8.10 8.97 -25.94
CA PRO A 165 8.05 8.85 -24.51
C PRO A 165 8.55 7.47 -24.09
N GLN A 166 9.49 7.43 -23.16
CA GLN A 166 9.99 6.18 -22.61
C GLN A 166 9.03 5.62 -21.58
N PRO A 167 9.00 4.29 -21.37
CA PRO A 167 8.14 3.68 -20.37
C PRO A 167 8.58 4.02 -18.94
N PHE A 168 7.65 3.86 -18.00
CA PHE A 168 7.97 3.89 -16.57
C PHE A 168 8.58 2.57 -16.12
N VAL A 169 9.57 2.65 -15.24
CA VAL A 169 10.15 1.51 -14.54
C VAL A 169 10.07 1.73 -13.04
N HIS A 170 10.04 0.65 -12.27
CA HIS A 170 10.18 0.77 -10.82
C HIS A 170 11.58 1.21 -10.46
N VAL A 171 11.68 2.07 -9.43
CA VAL A 171 12.97 2.56 -8.93
C VAL A 171 13.77 1.40 -8.32
N GLU A 172 15.07 1.37 -8.57
CA GLU A 172 15.97 0.38 -7.98
C GLU A 172 16.10 0.56 -6.45
N ALA A 173 16.47 -0.51 -5.74
CA ALA A 173 16.59 -0.46 -4.28
C ALA A 173 17.66 0.56 -3.80
N SER A 174 18.74 0.73 -4.57
CA SER A 174 19.81 1.70 -4.37
C SER A 174 19.27 3.14 -4.46
N GLU A 175 18.58 3.45 -5.56
CA GLU A 175 17.99 4.77 -5.84
C GLU A 175 16.88 5.11 -4.83
N LYS A 176 16.06 4.13 -4.45
CA LYS A 176 14.99 4.30 -3.46
C LYS A 176 15.52 4.82 -2.13
N SER A 177 16.68 4.33 -1.69
CA SER A 177 17.30 4.78 -0.44
C SER A 177 17.71 6.26 -0.51
N GLY A 178 18.21 6.70 -1.66
CA GLY A 178 18.52 8.12 -1.91
C GLY A 178 17.27 8.99 -1.89
N ILE A 179 16.19 8.57 -2.56
CA ILE A 179 14.91 9.26 -2.55
C ILE A 179 14.34 9.37 -1.14
N LEU A 180 14.35 8.28 -0.37
CA LEU A 180 13.83 8.28 1.00
C LEU A 180 14.60 9.25 1.91
N ASN A 181 15.93 9.27 1.79
CA ASN A 181 16.74 10.21 2.54
C ASN A 181 16.42 11.66 2.15
N TYR A 182 16.29 11.93 0.85
CA TYR A 182 15.91 13.26 0.36
C TYR A 182 14.55 13.71 0.89
N LEU A 183 13.53 12.85 0.81
CA LEU A 183 12.18 13.17 1.27
C LEU A 183 12.12 13.42 2.79
N LYS A 184 12.90 12.66 3.57
CA LYS A 184 13.01 12.85 5.03
C LYS A 184 13.71 14.16 5.38
N SER A 185 14.82 14.47 4.72
CA SER A 185 15.57 15.71 4.98
C SER A 185 14.78 16.98 4.64
N ASN A 186 13.78 16.88 3.75
CA ASN A 186 12.99 18.03 3.29
C ASN A 186 11.51 17.99 3.73
N HIS A 187 11.10 17.09 4.63
CA HIS A 187 9.73 16.99 5.17
C HIS A 187 8.61 16.91 4.12
N PHE A 188 8.83 16.26 2.97
CA PHE A 188 7.82 16.20 1.90
C PHE A 188 6.75 15.10 2.08
N LEU A 189 6.93 14.22 3.07
CA LEU A 189 6.05 13.05 3.34
C LEU A 189 5.33 13.11 4.70
N GLU A 190 5.40 14.22 5.44
CA GLU A 190 4.56 14.45 6.63
C GLU A 190 3.17 15.00 6.27
#